data_AF-Q4WHW1-F1
#
_entry.id   AF-Q4WHW1-F1
#
_cell.length_a   1.000
_cell.length_b   1.000
_cell.length_c   1.000
_cell.angle_alpha   90.00
_cell.angle_beta   90.00
_cell.angle_gamma   90.00
#
_symmetry.space_group_name_H-M   'P 1'
#
loop_
_entity.id
_entity.type
_entity.pdbx_description
1 polymer ?
#
loop_
_entity_poly.entity_id
_entity_poly.type
_entity_poly.pdbx_seq_one_letter_code
_entity_poly.pdbx_strand_id
1 'polypeptide(L)'
;MTDGRQQHTRRAPTTDIYDATELTRAFEQLMRTKRFNSLQEQSRSRSRTQSPSHAQPYHTPPHPSRAPPPPPTGAHYPSSQSPSQQHQQHQLPASSSLRNLPVFPSPPRDQQSLKFRNLLHVLSVTPTKYENPGLLDEALSLIPLDRLYSEAEEESQIMQAQAASVGGKPEWGYQDCVIRALLRWFKNSFFQFVNNPPCSRCLMPTIAQGMTPPTPDETARGATRVELYRCSESTCGSYERFPRYSDVWQLLQSRRGRVGEWANCFSMFCRALGGRVRWVWNSEDYVWTEVYSEHQRRWVHVDACEGAWDQPRLYTEGWGRKLSYCIAFSIDGATDVTRRYVRSPVKHGAPRNRVPEEVLVWIIHEIRKKRRESMSKTDQRRLMKEDEREEKELRAYMASALAAEINNLIPREQTSGRPGEQKTPASMQDTPVDWVAAQQMGPGQSGPDRSQDGR
;
A
#
# COMPACT_ATOMS: atom_id res chain seq x y z
N MET A 1 2.23 -84.00 7.51
CA MET A 1 2.49 -83.37 8.83
C MET A 1 2.57 -81.87 8.58
N THR A 2 1.51 -81.17 9.02
CA THR A 2 1.31 -79.73 9.26
C THR A 2 2.16 -78.69 8.53
N ASP A 3 1.57 -78.09 7.49
CA ASP A 3 1.91 -76.78 6.92
C ASP A 3 1.09 -75.67 7.61
N GLY A 4 1.76 -74.66 8.16
CA GLY A 4 1.15 -73.52 8.87
C GLY A 4 1.06 -72.27 8.01
N ARG A 5 -0.15 -71.93 7.54
CA ARG A 5 -0.49 -70.68 6.83
C ARG A 5 -0.45 -69.47 7.76
N GLN A 6 0.33 -68.44 7.42
CA GLN A 6 0.22 -67.09 7.97
C GLN A 6 -0.72 -66.22 7.12
N GLN A 7 -1.67 -65.55 7.78
CA GLN A 7 -2.66 -64.64 7.21
C GLN A 7 -2.07 -63.25 6.98
N HIS A 8 -2.20 -62.74 5.75
CA HIS A 8 -2.00 -61.33 5.41
C HIS A 8 -3.21 -60.50 5.88
N THR A 9 -3.00 -59.59 6.83
CA THR A 9 -3.93 -58.49 7.12
C THR A 9 -3.43 -57.22 6.43
N ARG A 10 -4.17 -56.76 5.41
CA ARG A 10 -3.98 -55.45 4.76
C ARG A 10 -4.52 -54.35 5.67
N ARG A 11 -3.65 -53.40 6.05
CA ARG A 11 -4.02 -52.15 6.74
C ARG A 11 -4.33 -51.07 5.68
N ALA A 12 -5.46 -50.38 5.83
CA ALA A 12 -5.90 -49.29 4.96
C ALA A 12 -5.04 -48.01 5.13
N PRO A 13 -4.89 -47.18 4.08
CA PRO A 13 -4.06 -45.98 4.15
C PRO A 13 -4.79 -44.85 4.87
N THR A 14 -4.15 -44.28 5.88
CA THR A 14 -4.59 -43.08 6.61
C THR A 14 -4.30 -41.83 5.78
N THR A 15 -5.25 -40.91 5.79
CA THR A 15 -5.23 -39.60 5.11
C THR A 15 -4.06 -38.73 5.55
N ASP A 16 -3.14 -38.43 4.62
CA ASP A 16 -1.99 -37.56 4.86
C ASP A 16 -2.40 -36.09 5.06
N ILE A 17 -1.87 -35.51 6.14
CA ILE A 17 -1.98 -34.10 6.49
C ILE A 17 -0.97 -33.35 5.63
N TYR A 18 -1.45 -32.53 4.68
CA TYR A 18 -0.60 -31.69 3.84
C TYR A 18 0.20 -30.69 4.68
N ASP A 19 1.53 -30.81 4.68
CA ASP A 19 2.44 -29.84 5.28
C ASP A 19 2.69 -28.67 4.30
N ALA A 20 2.24 -27.47 4.67
CA ALA A 20 2.44 -26.26 3.87
C ALA A 20 3.93 -25.92 3.63
N THR A 21 4.83 -26.35 4.52
CA THR A 21 6.27 -26.16 4.34
C THR A 21 6.84 -27.10 3.27
N GLU A 22 6.28 -28.30 3.13
CA GLU A 22 6.65 -29.25 2.08
C GLU A 22 6.17 -28.78 0.71
N LEU A 23 4.93 -28.25 0.64
CA LEU A 23 4.41 -27.62 -0.59
C LEU A 23 5.26 -26.41 -1.02
N THR A 24 5.70 -25.59 -0.06
CA THR A 24 6.58 -24.45 -0.33
C THR A 24 7.93 -24.92 -0.88
N ARG A 25 8.56 -25.94 -0.28
CA ARG A 25 9.81 -26.53 -0.80
C ARG A 25 9.65 -27.17 -2.17
N ALA A 26 8.54 -27.87 -2.41
CA ALA A 26 8.25 -28.49 -3.71
C ALA A 26 8.07 -27.41 -4.79
N PHE A 27 7.40 -26.30 -4.47
CA PHE A 27 7.27 -25.15 -5.35
C PHE A 27 8.63 -24.47 -5.62
N GLU A 28 9.45 -24.24 -4.59
CA GLU A 28 10.82 -23.72 -4.75
C GLU A 28 11.68 -24.62 -5.67
N GLN A 29 11.62 -25.94 -5.51
CA GLN A 29 12.32 -26.90 -6.38
C GLN A 29 11.82 -26.88 -7.83
N LEU A 30 10.50 -26.77 -8.02
CA LEU A 30 9.89 -26.66 -9.35
C LEU A 30 10.38 -25.39 -10.06
N MET A 31 10.40 -24.26 -9.35
CA MET A 31 10.86 -22.98 -9.89
C MET A 31 12.36 -22.98 -10.21
N ARG A 32 13.20 -23.60 -9.37
CA ARG A 32 14.63 -23.80 -9.67
C ARG A 32 14.84 -24.63 -10.93
N THR A 33 14.09 -25.72 -11.10
CA THR A 33 14.17 -26.59 -12.28
C THR A 33 13.76 -25.85 -13.55
N LYS A 34 12.66 -25.07 -13.50
CA LYS A 34 12.23 -24.22 -14.63
C LYS A 34 13.29 -23.18 -15.00
N ARG A 35 13.92 -22.53 -14.01
CA ARG A 35 14.98 -21.54 -14.25
C ARG A 35 16.21 -22.17 -14.91
N PHE A 36 16.62 -23.36 -14.46
CA PHE A 36 17.72 -24.11 -15.08
C PHE A 36 17.42 -24.44 -16.55
N ASN A 37 16.20 -24.90 -16.85
CA ASN A 37 15.79 -25.21 -18.22
C ASN A 37 15.74 -23.95 -19.10
N SER A 38 15.19 -22.84 -18.62
CA SER A 38 15.13 -21.58 -19.37
C SER A 38 16.52 -21.00 -19.67
N LEU A 39 17.46 -21.08 -18.73
CA LEU A 39 18.85 -20.69 -18.96
C LEU A 39 19.57 -21.62 -19.96
N GLN A 40 19.25 -22.92 -19.92
CA GLN A 40 19.77 -23.88 -20.89
C GLN A 40 19.19 -23.62 -22.30
N GLU A 41 17.93 -23.21 -22.41
CA GLU A 41 17.29 -22.82 -23.68
C GLU A 41 17.86 -21.49 -24.21
N GLN A 42 18.05 -20.48 -23.36
CA GLN A 42 18.66 -19.20 -23.77
C GLN A 42 20.13 -19.35 -24.18
N SER A 43 20.89 -20.22 -23.52
CA SER A 43 22.28 -20.51 -23.92
C SER A 43 22.37 -21.31 -25.23
N ARG A 44 21.40 -22.20 -25.52
CA ARG A 44 21.28 -22.87 -26.84
C ARG A 44 20.83 -21.93 -27.96
N SER A 45 20.07 -20.89 -27.62
CA SER A 45 19.52 -19.93 -28.59
C SER A 45 20.49 -18.81 -28.97
N ARG A 46 21.53 -18.54 -28.16
CA ARG A 46 22.49 -17.44 -28.39
C ARG A 46 23.66 -17.78 -29.33
N SER A 47 23.69 -18.99 -29.91
CA SER A 47 24.74 -19.40 -30.86
C SER A 47 24.53 -18.92 -32.30
N ARG A 48 23.58 -18.00 -32.56
CA ARG A 48 23.36 -17.44 -33.90
C ARG A 48 23.30 -15.91 -33.87
N THR A 49 24.22 -15.34 -34.65
CA THR A 49 24.61 -13.95 -34.80
C THR A 49 23.48 -13.01 -35.27
N GLN A 50 23.45 -11.79 -34.73
CA GLN A 50 23.52 -10.50 -35.47
C GLN A 50 23.16 -9.31 -34.54
N SER A 51 24.05 -8.33 -34.47
CA SER A 51 23.93 -7.07 -33.73
C SER A 51 22.94 -6.11 -34.40
N PRO A 52 22.25 -5.25 -33.63
CA PRO A 52 21.79 -3.98 -34.17
C PRO A 52 22.17 -2.74 -33.34
N SER A 53 22.35 -1.68 -34.10
CA SER A 53 22.95 -0.38 -33.81
C SER A 53 22.05 0.58 -33.03
N HIS A 54 22.73 1.58 -32.44
CA HIS A 54 22.29 2.76 -31.70
C HIS A 54 20.91 3.37 -32.01
N ALA A 55 20.14 3.63 -30.95
CA ALA A 55 19.06 4.61 -30.91
C ALA A 55 19.19 5.52 -29.67
N GLN A 56 18.99 6.82 -29.90
CA GLN A 56 19.20 7.99 -29.02
C GLN A 56 18.28 8.04 -27.78
N PRO A 57 18.64 8.82 -26.73
CA PRO A 57 17.98 8.77 -25.42
C PRO A 57 16.68 9.59 -25.37
N TYR A 58 15.61 8.98 -24.84
CA TYR A 58 14.36 9.65 -24.54
C TYR A 58 14.49 10.57 -23.32
N HIS A 59 14.02 11.81 -23.47
CA HIS A 59 13.82 12.77 -22.39
C HIS A 59 12.80 12.23 -21.36
N THR A 60 13.20 12.19 -20.10
CA THR A 60 12.36 11.90 -18.94
C THR A 60 11.50 13.11 -18.56
N PRO A 61 10.17 12.95 -18.36
CA PRO A 61 9.34 14.02 -17.79
C PRO A 61 9.49 14.08 -16.25
N PRO A 62 9.34 15.25 -15.62
CA PRO A 62 9.59 15.42 -14.19
C PRO A 62 8.47 14.81 -13.30
N HIS A 63 8.89 14.44 -12.09
CA HIS A 63 8.16 13.71 -11.05
C HIS A 63 6.90 14.47 -10.54
N PRO A 64 5.68 13.88 -10.53
CA PRO A 64 4.53 14.52 -9.92
C PRO A 64 4.44 14.12 -8.45
N SER A 65 5.26 14.76 -7.60
CA SER A 65 5.04 14.74 -6.15
C SER A 65 5.36 16.13 -5.57
N ARG A 66 4.48 17.06 -5.91
CA ARG A 66 4.25 18.34 -5.20
C ARG A 66 2.74 18.57 -5.21
N ALA A 67 2.06 18.00 -4.22
CA ALA A 67 0.66 18.31 -3.91
C ALA A 67 0.51 19.79 -3.50
N PRO A 68 -0.71 20.38 -3.38
CA PRO A 68 -2.00 20.12 -4.06
C PRO A 68 -2.82 21.44 -4.29
N PRO A 69 -4.12 21.44 -4.70
CA PRO A 69 -5.25 21.16 -3.79
C PRO A 69 -6.47 20.45 -4.46
N PRO A 70 -7.45 19.89 -3.73
CA PRO A 70 -8.82 19.75 -4.23
C PRO A 70 -9.73 20.83 -3.58
N PRO A 71 -11.01 20.94 -3.96
CA PRO A 71 -11.57 21.50 -5.22
C PRO A 71 -12.64 22.58 -4.88
N PRO A 72 -13.36 23.22 -5.83
CA PRO A 72 -14.60 23.89 -5.45
C PRO A 72 -15.80 22.98 -5.73
N THR A 73 -16.43 22.52 -4.65
CA THR A 73 -17.88 22.21 -4.62
C THR A 73 -18.65 23.48 -4.96
N GLY A 74 -19.24 23.55 -6.15
CA GLY A 74 -20.16 24.59 -6.56
C GLY A 74 -21.61 24.18 -6.32
N ALA A 75 -22.23 24.68 -5.25
CA ALA A 75 -23.67 24.80 -5.10
C ALA A 75 -23.98 26.16 -4.47
N HIS A 76 -24.49 27.09 -5.28
CA HIS A 76 -24.87 28.44 -4.90
C HIS A 76 -26.12 28.45 -3.99
N TYR A 77 -26.04 29.20 -2.88
CA TYR A 77 -27.18 29.87 -2.25
C TYR A 77 -26.73 31.27 -1.80
N PRO A 78 -27.49 32.36 -2.07
CA PRO A 78 -27.07 33.72 -1.75
C PRO A 78 -27.69 34.22 -0.44
N SER A 79 -26.94 34.99 0.37
CA SER A 79 -27.48 36.08 1.21
C SER A 79 -26.38 36.92 1.89
N SER A 80 -26.35 38.20 1.51
CA SER A 80 -26.25 39.43 2.32
C SER A 80 -25.34 39.51 3.56
N GLN A 81 -24.21 40.20 3.36
CA GLN A 81 -23.63 41.33 4.12
C GLN A 81 -23.79 41.45 5.66
N SER A 82 -22.64 41.24 6.32
CA SER A 82 -21.93 42.15 7.26
C SER A 82 -22.25 42.18 8.77
N PRO A 83 -21.21 42.32 9.63
CA PRO A 83 -21.22 41.75 10.99
C PRO A 83 -21.21 42.79 12.12
N SER A 84 -21.75 42.38 13.27
CA SER A 84 -21.65 43.10 14.55
C SER A 84 -20.88 42.26 15.57
N GLN A 85 -19.91 42.89 16.24
CA GLN A 85 -19.07 42.38 17.31
C GLN A 85 -19.88 42.04 18.57
N GLN A 86 -19.56 40.92 19.25
CA GLN A 86 -19.73 40.70 20.70
C GLN A 86 -19.00 39.40 21.06
N HIS A 87 -17.83 39.48 21.69
CA HIS A 87 -17.61 39.31 23.14
C HIS A 87 -17.91 37.91 23.70
N GLN A 88 -16.82 37.26 24.13
CA GLN A 88 -16.69 36.41 25.33
C GLN A 88 -17.51 35.11 25.40
N GLN A 89 -16.81 33.97 25.33
CA GLN A 89 -16.59 33.10 26.50
C GLN A 89 -15.68 31.93 26.12
N HIS A 90 -14.65 31.70 26.95
CA HIS A 90 -13.78 30.53 26.88
C HIS A 90 -14.59 29.24 27.14
N GLN A 91 -14.63 28.34 26.17
CA GLN A 91 -14.91 26.93 26.41
C GLN A 91 -13.59 26.17 26.37
N LEU A 92 -13.15 25.70 27.53
CA LEU A 92 -12.06 24.73 27.68
C LEU A 92 -12.35 23.50 26.80
N PRO A 93 -11.37 22.97 26.06
CA PRO A 93 -11.57 21.72 25.35
C PRO A 93 -11.77 20.60 26.39
N ALA A 94 -12.95 20.01 26.38
CA ALA A 94 -13.28 18.86 27.22
C ALA A 94 -12.24 17.75 27.02
N SER A 95 -11.52 17.49 28.12
CA SER A 95 -10.75 16.30 28.47
C SER A 95 -10.13 15.49 27.31
N SER A 96 -8.86 15.73 27.04
CA SER A 96 -7.94 14.77 26.42
C SER A 96 -7.79 13.47 27.25
N SER A 97 -8.24 13.46 28.51
CA SER A 97 -8.05 12.35 29.46
C SER A 97 -9.00 11.15 29.30
N LEU A 98 -10.11 11.27 28.55
CA LEU A 98 -11.07 10.15 28.39
C LEU A 98 -10.72 9.17 27.27
N ARG A 99 -9.65 9.41 26.51
CA ARG A 99 -9.30 8.56 25.35
C ARG A 99 -8.78 7.17 25.69
N ASN A 100 -8.59 6.84 26.97
CA ASN A 100 -7.97 5.59 27.41
C ASN A 100 -8.95 4.58 28.05
N LEU A 101 -10.26 4.87 28.09
CA LEU A 101 -11.25 3.88 28.54
C LEU A 101 -11.58 2.90 27.42
N PRO A 102 -11.85 1.61 27.74
CA PRO A 102 -12.35 0.67 26.75
C PRO A 102 -13.65 1.19 26.14
N VAL A 103 -13.66 1.39 24.82
CA VAL A 103 -14.84 1.81 24.08
C VAL A 103 -15.76 0.59 23.94
N PHE A 104 -16.93 0.65 24.55
CA PHE A 104 -17.94 -0.41 24.43
C PHE A 104 -18.76 -0.20 23.15
N PRO A 105 -18.81 -1.21 22.24
CA PRO A 105 -19.56 -1.08 21.00
C PRO A 105 -21.05 -0.77 21.24
N SER A 106 -21.62 0.18 20.51
CA SER A 106 -23.06 0.50 20.59
C SER A 106 -23.70 0.60 19.20
N PRO A 107 -24.96 0.14 19.03
CA PRO A 107 -25.63 0.20 17.73
C PRO A 107 -25.94 1.65 17.31
N PRO A 108 -25.92 1.96 16.01
CA PRO A 108 -26.29 3.29 15.51
C PRO A 108 -27.76 3.58 15.83
N ARG A 109 -28.06 4.77 16.38
CA ARG A 109 -29.41 5.20 16.75
C ARG A 109 -29.89 6.42 15.98
N ASP A 110 -28.98 7.29 15.57
CA ASP A 110 -29.27 8.51 14.83
C ASP A 110 -29.05 8.37 13.32
N GLN A 111 -29.64 9.28 12.55
CA GLN A 111 -29.62 9.25 11.09
C GLN A 111 -28.21 9.39 10.50
N GLN A 112 -27.32 10.14 11.16
CA GLN A 112 -25.94 10.34 10.69
C GLN A 112 -25.14 9.04 10.84
N SER A 113 -25.27 8.37 11.98
CA SER A 113 -24.70 7.06 12.26
C SER A 113 -25.20 5.98 11.31
N LEU A 114 -26.49 5.97 10.98
CA LEU A 114 -27.04 5.05 9.99
C LEU A 114 -26.49 5.29 8.58
N LYS A 115 -26.34 6.56 8.15
CA LYS A 115 -25.72 6.89 6.86
C LYS A 115 -24.27 6.43 6.79
N PHE A 116 -23.49 6.65 7.85
CA PHE A 116 -22.09 6.23 7.88
C PHE A 116 -21.94 4.70 7.93
N ARG A 117 -22.80 4.00 8.68
CA ARG A 117 -22.90 2.54 8.64
C ARG A 117 -23.12 2.05 7.21
N ASN A 118 -24.11 2.61 6.51
CA ASN A 118 -24.44 2.20 5.14
C ASN A 118 -23.25 2.43 4.19
N LEU A 119 -22.55 3.56 4.33
CA LEU A 119 -21.31 3.82 3.59
C LEU A 119 -20.26 2.72 3.82
N LEU A 120 -19.93 2.41 5.07
CA LEU A 120 -18.91 1.38 5.37
C LEU A 120 -19.34 -0.01 4.88
N HIS A 121 -20.62 -0.36 4.94
CA HIS A 121 -21.13 -1.60 4.34
C HIS A 121 -20.94 -1.63 2.83
N VAL A 122 -21.27 -0.55 2.12
CA VAL A 122 -21.08 -0.46 0.66
C VAL A 122 -19.59 -0.60 0.31
N LEU A 123 -18.71 0.13 1.02
CA LEU A 123 -17.27 0.05 0.82
C LEU A 123 -16.71 -1.35 1.12
N SER A 124 -17.26 -2.05 2.12
CA SER A 124 -16.84 -3.41 2.48
C SER A 124 -17.10 -4.48 1.41
N VAL A 125 -17.86 -4.16 0.36
CA VAL A 125 -18.12 -5.06 -0.79
C VAL A 125 -16.99 -5.00 -1.81
N THR A 126 -16.21 -3.91 -1.87
CA THR A 126 -15.10 -3.74 -2.82
C THR A 126 -14.16 -4.95 -2.86
N PRO A 127 -13.53 -5.38 -1.75
CA PRO A 127 -12.60 -6.50 -1.77
C PRO A 127 -13.26 -7.85 -2.05
N THR A 128 -14.57 -8.01 -1.82
CA THR A 128 -15.26 -9.27 -2.12
C THR A 128 -15.43 -9.51 -3.62
N LYS A 129 -15.33 -8.46 -4.44
CA LYS A 129 -15.39 -8.58 -5.91
C LYS A 129 -14.12 -9.22 -6.48
N TYR A 130 -12.99 -9.16 -5.76
CA TYR A 130 -11.72 -9.75 -6.20
C TYR A 130 -11.75 -11.28 -6.18
N GLU A 131 -12.70 -11.89 -5.47
CA GLU A 131 -12.84 -13.34 -5.34
C GLU A 131 -13.52 -14.01 -6.54
N ASN A 132 -13.81 -13.25 -7.61
CA ASN A 132 -14.34 -13.82 -8.84
C ASN A 132 -13.25 -14.65 -9.55
N PRO A 133 -13.44 -15.97 -9.76
CA PRO A 133 -12.43 -16.83 -10.37
C PRO A 133 -11.99 -16.36 -11.77
N GLY A 134 -12.93 -15.95 -12.63
CA GLY A 134 -12.59 -15.45 -13.96
C GLY A 134 -11.77 -14.17 -13.90
N LEU A 135 -12.04 -13.30 -12.92
CA LEU A 135 -11.26 -12.07 -12.74
C LEU A 135 -9.85 -12.36 -12.23
N LEU A 136 -9.70 -13.36 -11.36
CA LEU A 136 -8.38 -13.83 -10.90
C LEU A 136 -7.57 -14.39 -12.06
N ASP A 137 -8.18 -15.22 -12.91
CA ASP A 137 -7.53 -15.81 -14.09
C ASP A 137 -7.11 -14.74 -15.10
N GLU A 138 -8.00 -13.77 -15.39
CA GLU A 138 -7.67 -12.65 -16.28
C GLU A 138 -6.56 -11.78 -15.69
N ALA A 139 -6.60 -11.48 -14.39
CA ALA A 139 -5.54 -10.72 -13.75
C ALA A 139 -4.20 -11.46 -13.82
N LEU A 140 -4.18 -12.78 -13.60
CA LEU A 140 -2.97 -13.59 -13.73
C LEU A 140 -2.43 -13.62 -15.17
N SER A 141 -3.30 -13.67 -16.18
CA SER A 141 -2.89 -13.71 -17.60
C SER A 141 -2.16 -12.43 -18.06
N LEU A 142 -2.43 -11.31 -17.39
CA LEU A 142 -1.84 -10.00 -17.70
C LEU A 142 -0.49 -9.75 -16.99
N ILE A 143 -0.20 -10.48 -15.91
CA ILE A 143 1.03 -10.30 -15.14
C ILE A 143 2.19 -11.03 -15.86
N PRO A 144 3.35 -10.38 -16.08
CA PRO A 144 4.54 -11.06 -16.61
C PRO A 144 5.22 -11.88 -15.51
N LEU A 145 4.60 -13.01 -15.15
CA LEU A 145 4.96 -13.85 -14.01
C LEU A 145 6.43 -14.25 -13.99
N ASP A 146 7.00 -14.66 -15.13
CA ASP A 146 8.40 -15.08 -15.21
C ASP A 146 9.36 -13.96 -14.81
N ARG A 147 9.08 -12.73 -15.26
CA ARG A 147 9.88 -11.55 -14.91
C ARG A 147 9.76 -11.25 -13.42
N LEU A 148 8.53 -11.22 -12.89
CA LEU A 148 8.28 -10.92 -11.48
C LEU A 148 8.95 -11.95 -10.56
N TYR A 149 8.81 -13.24 -10.85
CA TYR A 149 9.43 -14.29 -10.04
C TYR A 149 10.95 -14.27 -10.12
N SER A 150 11.53 -13.93 -11.28
CA SER A 150 12.98 -13.76 -11.39
C SER A 150 13.49 -12.57 -10.56
N GLU A 151 12.83 -11.41 -10.64
CA GLU A 151 13.18 -10.22 -9.85
C GLU A 151 13.01 -10.48 -8.34
N ALA A 152 11.93 -11.17 -7.94
CA ALA A 152 11.67 -11.50 -6.55
C ALA A 152 12.67 -12.51 -5.98
N GLU A 153 13.08 -13.50 -6.78
CA GLU A 153 14.10 -14.48 -6.39
C GLU A 153 15.45 -13.80 -6.17
N GLU A 154 15.87 -12.90 -7.06
CA GLU A 154 17.10 -12.12 -6.89
C GLU A 154 17.06 -11.25 -5.63
N GLU A 155 15.96 -10.50 -5.42
CA GLU A 155 15.76 -9.66 -4.23
C GLU A 155 15.77 -10.49 -2.93
N SER A 156 15.10 -11.64 -2.93
CA SER A 156 15.07 -12.57 -1.80
C SER A 156 16.46 -13.14 -1.48
N GLN A 157 17.23 -13.54 -2.50
CA GLN A 157 18.58 -14.05 -2.32
C GLN A 157 19.52 -13.00 -1.72
N ILE A 158 19.41 -11.75 -2.16
CA ILE A 158 20.18 -10.63 -1.59
C ILE A 158 19.85 -10.45 -0.10
N MET A 159 18.55 -10.42 0.26
CA MET A 159 18.13 -10.27 1.67
C MET A 159 18.56 -11.46 2.53
N GLN A 160 18.50 -12.69 2.00
CA GLN A 160 18.98 -13.88 2.70
C GLN A 160 20.49 -13.82 2.94
N ALA A 161 21.28 -13.40 1.94
CA ALA A 161 22.73 -13.24 2.07
C ALA A 161 23.09 -12.15 3.10
N GLN A 162 22.39 -11.01 3.10
CA GLN A 162 22.56 -9.95 4.09
C GLN A 162 22.20 -10.41 5.50
N ALA A 163 21.10 -11.14 5.66
CA ALA A 163 20.71 -11.71 6.95
C ALA A 163 21.75 -12.71 7.48
N ALA A 164 22.30 -13.54 6.59
CA ALA A 164 23.34 -14.50 6.93
C ALA A 164 24.64 -13.82 7.38
N SER A 165 24.99 -12.65 6.82
CA SER A 165 26.21 -11.93 7.21
C SER A 165 26.10 -11.24 8.57
N VAL A 166 24.91 -10.78 8.98
CA VAL A 166 24.68 -10.11 10.28
C VAL A 166 24.14 -11.04 11.38
N GLY A 167 23.91 -12.33 11.08
CA GLY A 167 23.34 -13.29 12.03
C GLY A 167 21.84 -13.10 12.31
N GLY A 168 21.10 -12.53 11.35
CA GLY A 168 19.70 -12.19 11.48
C GLY A 168 18.76 -13.03 10.62
N LYS A 169 17.49 -12.62 10.58
CA LYS A 169 16.50 -13.10 9.59
C LYS A 169 16.41 -12.08 8.45
N PRO A 170 16.09 -12.51 7.22
CA PRO A 170 15.85 -11.56 6.14
C PRO A 170 14.73 -10.61 6.53
N GLU A 171 14.82 -9.36 6.08
CA GLU A 171 13.83 -8.34 6.41
C GLU A 171 12.45 -8.71 5.87
N TRP A 172 12.40 -9.30 4.68
CA TRP A 172 11.17 -9.68 3.98
C TRP A 172 11.22 -11.13 3.50
N GLY A 173 10.05 -11.74 3.35
CA GLY A 173 9.92 -13.08 2.77
C GLY A 173 9.88 -13.07 1.25
N TYR A 174 9.93 -14.25 0.63
CA TYR A 174 9.84 -14.39 -0.82
C TYR A 174 8.54 -13.78 -1.39
N GLN A 175 7.40 -14.07 -0.76
CA GLN A 175 6.10 -13.52 -1.20
C GLN A 175 6.07 -11.99 -1.13
N ASP A 176 6.74 -11.39 -0.13
CA ASP A 176 6.85 -9.93 -0.04
C ASP A 176 7.67 -9.38 -1.21
N CYS A 177 8.75 -10.05 -1.59
CA CYS A 177 9.55 -9.71 -2.77
C CYS A 177 8.73 -9.81 -4.07
N VAL A 178 7.86 -10.82 -4.19
CA VAL A 178 6.94 -10.96 -5.34
C VAL A 178 5.99 -9.76 -5.44
N ILE A 179 5.38 -9.33 -4.33
CA ILE A 179 4.48 -8.17 -4.33
C ILE A 179 5.25 -6.87 -4.56
N ARG A 180 6.50 -6.74 -4.08
CA ARG A 180 7.38 -5.60 -4.39
C ARG A 180 7.74 -5.55 -5.89
N ALA A 181 8.01 -6.69 -6.52
CA ALA A 181 8.21 -6.76 -7.97
C ALA A 181 6.93 -6.37 -8.73
N LEU A 182 5.77 -6.86 -8.29
CA LEU A 182 4.46 -6.47 -8.82
C LEU A 182 4.25 -4.95 -8.71
N LEU A 183 4.56 -4.34 -7.57
CA LEU A 183 4.44 -2.90 -7.33
C LEU A 183 5.26 -2.08 -8.34
N ARG A 184 6.52 -2.49 -8.57
CA ARG A 184 7.40 -1.85 -9.56
C ARG A 184 6.85 -2.00 -10.98
N TRP A 185 6.45 -3.21 -11.38
CA TRP A 185 5.86 -3.46 -12.70
C TRP A 185 4.56 -2.67 -12.91
N PHE A 186 3.67 -2.66 -11.92
CA PHE A 186 2.39 -2.00 -12.02
C PHE A 186 2.55 -0.50 -12.29
N LYS A 187 3.39 0.16 -11.49
CA LYS A 187 3.65 1.60 -11.60
C LYS A 187 4.41 2.00 -12.86
N ASN A 188 5.39 1.19 -13.28
CA ASN A 188 6.32 1.58 -14.35
C ASN A 188 5.94 1.02 -15.72
N SER A 189 5.01 0.07 -15.81
CA SER A 189 4.75 -0.65 -17.06
C SER A 189 3.27 -0.93 -17.32
N PHE A 190 2.47 -1.22 -16.30
CA PHE A 190 1.08 -1.61 -16.52
C PHE A 190 0.10 -0.45 -16.53
N PHE A 191 0.14 0.40 -15.49
CA PHE A 191 -0.92 1.36 -15.21
C PHE A 191 -0.45 2.81 -15.34
N GLN A 192 -1.31 3.68 -15.87
CA GLN A 192 -0.98 5.08 -16.15
C GLN A 192 -1.79 6.04 -15.29
N PHE A 193 -1.11 7.05 -14.75
CA PHE A 193 -1.78 8.11 -13.98
C PHE A 193 -2.36 9.13 -14.94
N VAL A 194 -3.65 9.46 -14.77
CA VAL A 194 -4.33 10.45 -15.60
C VAL A 194 -4.77 11.61 -14.73
N ASN A 195 -4.12 12.75 -14.90
CA ASN A 195 -4.61 14.00 -14.32
C ASN A 195 -5.77 14.54 -15.18
N ASN A 196 -5.45 14.91 -16.42
CA ASN A 196 -6.41 15.24 -17.47
C ASN A 196 -6.14 14.32 -18.66
N PRO A 197 -7.16 13.70 -19.29
CA PRO A 197 -6.96 12.90 -20.49
C PRO A 197 -6.46 13.79 -21.64
N PRO A 198 -5.48 13.36 -22.46
CA PRO A 198 -5.14 14.08 -23.69
C PRO A 198 -6.29 14.01 -24.70
N CYS A 199 -6.38 14.99 -25.58
CA CYS A 199 -7.35 15.00 -26.67
C CYS A 199 -7.15 13.79 -27.60
N SER A 200 -8.19 13.01 -27.84
CA SER A 200 -8.17 11.83 -28.72
C SER A 200 -7.92 12.19 -30.19
N ARG A 201 -8.23 13.43 -30.61
CA ARG A 201 -8.08 13.89 -32.00
C ARG A 201 -6.71 14.47 -32.32
N CYS A 202 -6.18 15.30 -31.43
CA CYS A 202 -4.95 16.05 -31.69
C CYS A 202 -3.86 15.88 -30.61
N LEU A 203 -4.10 15.05 -29.59
CA LEU A 203 -3.18 14.76 -28.48
C LEU A 203 -2.80 15.96 -27.61
N MET A 204 -3.38 17.14 -27.86
CA MET A 204 -3.15 18.33 -27.06
C MET A 204 -3.77 18.21 -25.67
N PRO A 205 -3.25 18.96 -24.68
CA PRO A 205 -3.81 19.02 -23.34
C PRO A 205 -5.30 19.37 -23.35
N THR A 206 -6.00 18.94 -22.30
CA THR A 206 -7.41 19.25 -22.12
C THR A 206 -7.65 20.00 -20.82
N ILE A 207 -8.73 20.78 -20.81
CA ILE A 207 -9.16 21.64 -19.71
C ILE A 207 -10.47 21.06 -19.15
N ALA A 208 -10.55 20.89 -17.84
CA ALA A 208 -11.74 20.35 -17.17
C ALA A 208 -12.98 21.24 -17.42
N GLN A 209 -14.12 20.60 -17.68
CA GLN A 209 -15.43 21.23 -17.92
C GLN A 209 -16.49 20.79 -16.91
N GLY A 210 -16.11 20.02 -15.89
CA GLY A 210 -17.01 19.53 -14.84
C GLY A 210 -17.44 18.07 -15.05
N MET A 211 -18.61 17.72 -14.53
CA MET A 211 -19.13 16.35 -14.56
C MET A 211 -20.24 16.22 -15.61
N THR A 212 -20.33 15.05 -16.23
CA THR A 212 -21.43 14.65 -17.11
C THR A 212 -21.97 13.29 -16.66
N PRO A 213 -23.27 12.99 -16.89
CA PRO A 213 -23.79 11.66 -16.67
C PRO A 213 -23.04 10.60 -17.49
N PRO A 214 -22.86 9.37 -16.97
CA PRO A 214 -22.33 8.26 -17.75
C PRO A 214 -23.29 7.88 -18.86
N THR A 215 -22.75 7.42 -19.99
CA THR A 215 -23.54 6.78 -21.05
C THR A 215 -24.05 5.42 -20.56
N PRO A 216 -25.07 4.82 -21.22
CA PRO A 216 -25.53 3.47 -20.87
C PRO A 216 -24.40 2.44 -20.90
N ASP A 217 -23.49 2.57 -21.87
CA ASP A 217 -22.32 1.73 -22.06
C ASP A 217 -21.25 1.93 -20.96
N GLU A 218 -20.97 3.17 -20.56
CA GLU A 218 -20.08 3.45 -19.43
C GLU A 218 -20.66 2.94 -18.10
N THR A 219 -21.99 3.07 -17.92
CA THR A 219 -22.71 2.56 -16.75
C THR A 219 -22.64 1.03 -16.66
N ALA A 220 -22.83 0.35 -17.80
CA ALA A 220 -22.72 -1.11 -17.89
C ALA A 220 -21.34 -1.63 -17.48
N ARG A 221 -20.30 -0.81 -17.68
CA ARG A 221 -18.91 -1.10 -17.26
C ARG A 221 -18.53 -0.55 -15.88
N GLY A 222 -19.53 -0.17 -15.08
CA GLY A 222 -19.33 0.21 -13.68
C GLY A 222 -18.81 1.63 -13.46
N ALA A 223 -18.99 2.55 -14.42
CA ALA A 223 -18.78 3.98 -14.17
C ALA A 223 -20.01 4.58 -13.47
N THR A 224 -19.76 5.30 -12.37
CA THR A 224 -20.82 6.02 -11.62
C THR A 224 -20.81 7.53 -11.90
N ARG A 225 -19.69 8.05 -12.38
CA ARG A 225 -19.49 9.47 -12.72
C ARG A 225 -18.50 9.59 -13.87
N VAL A 226 -18.63 10.65 -14.65
CA VAL A 226 -17.75 10.95 -15.77
C VAL A 226 -17.32 12.39 -15.70
N GLU A 227 -16.01 12.61 -15.77
CA GLU A 227 -15.42 13.93 -15.88
C GLU A 227 -15.35 14.31 -17.36
N LEU A 228 -15.76 15.54 -17.68
CA LEU A 228 -15.73 16.07 -19.03
C LEU A 228 -14.57 17.04 -19.18
N TYR A 229 -13.86 16.92 -20.28
CA TYR A 229 -12.72 17.75 -20.62
C TYR A 229 -12.89 18.31 -22.04
N ARG A 230 -12.38 19.51 -22.29
CA ARG A 230 -12.36 20.12 -23.63
C ARG A 230 -10.92 20.31 -24.07
N CYS A 231 -10.63 19.99 -25.32
CA CYS A 231 -9.33 20.25 -25.93
C CYS A 231 -8.94 21.72 -25.79
N SER A 232 -7.71 22.00 -25.36
CA SER A 232 -7.19 23.37 -25.24
C SER A 232 -6.94 24.02 -26.60
N GLU A 233 -6.78 23.21 -27.65
CA GLU A 233 -6.56 23.68 -29.00
C GLU A 233 -7.85 24.26 -29.59
N SER A 234 -7.80 25.55 -29.91
CA SER A 234 -8.94 26.36 -30.37
C SER A 234 -9.60 25.80 -31.63
N THR A 235 -8.79 25.25 -32.54
CA THR A 235 -9.25 24.67 -33.81
C THR A 235 -9.86 23.28 -33.63
N CYS A 236 -9.49 22.56 -32.58
CA CYS A 236 -9.97 21.21 -32.32
C CYS A 236 -11.29 21.22 -31.54
N GLY A 237 -11.31 21.89 -30.39
CA GLY A 237 -12.49 22.07 -29.53
C GLY A 237 -13.20 20.79 -29.08
N SER A 238 -12.66 19.59 -29.36
CA SER A 238 -13.32 18.32 -29.06
C SER A 238 -13.40 18.05 -27.56
N TYR A 239 -14.39 17.24 -27.19
CA TYR A 239 -14.59 16.83 -25.81
C TYR A 239 -14.00 15.45 -25.56
N GLU A 240 -13.36 15.30 -24.40
CA GLU A 240 -12.89 14.02 -23.87
C GLU A 240 -13.68 13.64 -22.63
N ARG A 241 -14.14 12.39 -22.60
CA ARG A 241 -14.84 11.81 -21.46
C ARG A 241 -13.85 10.99 -20.65
N PHE A 242 -13.89 11.15 -19.33
CA PHE A 242 -13.09 10.36 -18.41
C PHE A 242 -14.00 9.67 -17.38
N PRO A 243 -14.51 8.47 -17.71
CA PRO A 243 -15.35 7.70 -16.80
C PRO A 243 -14.54 7.18 -15.62
N ARG A 244 -15.08 7.33 -14.41
CA ARG A 244 -14.47 6.80 -13.17
C ARG A 244 -15.00 5.39 -12.93
N TYR A 245 -14.29 4.41 -13.46
CA TYR A 245 -14.67 2.99 -13.38
C TYR A 245 -14.36 2.40 -12.00
N SER A 246 -15.35 1.72 -11.43
CA SER A 246 -15.19 0.95 -10.19
C SER A 246 -15.04 -0.56 -10.43
N ASP A 247 -15.38 -1.02 -11.63
CA ASP A 247 -15.23 -2.42 -12.04
C ASP A 247 -13.80 -2.71 -12.46
N VAL A 248 -13.19 -3.71 -11.82
CA VAL A 248 -11.80 -4.08 -12.07
C VAL A 248 -11.61 -4.65 -13.46
N TRP A 249 -12.60 -5.37 -14.01
CA TRP A 249 -12.54 -5.85 -15.41
C TRP A 249 -12.24 -4.71 -16.38
N GLN A 250 -12.91 -3.57 -16.18
CA GLN A 250 -12.70 -2.40 -17.01
C GLN A 250 -11.36 -1.69 -16.71
N LEU A 251 -10.86 -1.77 -15.48
CA LEU A 251 -9.55 -1.21 -15.12
C LEU A 251 -8.39 -2.02 -15.74
N LEU A 252 -8.51 -3.35 -15.82
CA LEU A 252 -7.54 -4.21 -16.50
C LEU A 252 -7.42 -3.90 -18.00
N GLN A 253 -8.52 -3.49 -18.62
CA GLN A 253 -8.57 -3.08 -20.03
C GLN A 253 -8.08 -1.64 -20.23
N SER A 254 -8.59 -0.69 -19.45
CA SER A 254 -8.29 0.74 -19.62
C SER A 254 -6.89 1.13 -19.14
N ARG A 255 -6.34 0.40 -18.15
CA ARG A 255 -4.97 0.53 -17.63
C ARG A 255 -4.59 1.96 -17.22
N ARG A 256 -5.57 2.76 -16.82
CA ARG A 256 -5.36 4.18 -16.51
C ARG A 256 -6.38 4.68 -15.51
N GLY A 257 -6.01 5.69 -14.74
CA GLY A 257 -6.90 6.28 -13.74
C GLY A 257 -6.18 7.19 -12.75
N ARG A 258 -6.84 7.48 -11.63
CA ARG A 258 -6.24 8.15 -10.46
C ARG A 258 -6.09 7.16 -9.31
N VAL A 259 -5.74 7.66 -8.12
CA VAL A 259 -5.50 6.85 -6.91
C VAL A 259 -6.59 5.79 -6.64
N GLY A 260 -7.86 6.12 -6.90
CA GLY A 260 -9.00 5.19 -6.79
C GLY A 260 -8.86 3.93 -7.65
N GLU A 261 -8.69 4.15 -8.95
CA GLU A 261 -8.51 3.11 -9.95
C GLU A 261 -7.19 2.35 -9.76
N TRP A 262 -6.11 3.07 -9.43
CA TRP A 262 -4.80 2.50 -9.12
C TRP A 262 -4.89 1.51 -7.97
N ALA A 263 -5.42 1.92 -6.82
CA ALA A 263 -5.53 1.07 -5.63
C ALA A 263 -6.43 -0.15 -5.88
N ASN A 264 -7.56 0.04 -6.59
CA ASN A 264 -8.50 -1.03 -6.89
C ASN A 264 -7.89 -2.10 -7.81
N CYS A 265 -7.25 -1.67 -8.91
CA CYS A 265 -6.61 -2.58 -9.86
C CYS A 265 -5.39 -3.28 -9.25
N PHE A 266 -4.56 -2.55 -8.49
CA PHE A 266 -3.41 -3.13 -7.82
C PHE A 266 -3.81 -4.15 -6.75
N SER A 267 -4.83 -3.84 -5.94
CA SER A 267 -5.40 -4.77 -4.95
C SER A 267 -5.82 -6.08 -5.60
N MET A 268 -6.44 -6.03 -6.78
CA MET A 268 -6.80 -7.22 -7.55
C MET A 268 -5.57 -8.05 -7.94
N PHE A 269 -4.51 -7.43 -8.46
CA PHE A 269 -3.30 -8.18 -8.82
C PHE A 269 -2.61 -8.82 -7.62
N CYS A 270 -2.55 -8.12 -6.48
CA CYS A 270 -2.04 -8.71 -5.25
C CYS A 270 -2.86 -9.95 -4.85
N ARG A 271 -4.19 -9.88 -5.01
CA ARG A 271 -5.08 -11.00 -4.69
C ARG A 271 -4.92 -12.15 -5.68
N ALA A 272 -4.71 -11.85 -6.96
CA ALA A 272 -4.45 -12.83 -8.03
C ALA A 272 -3.16 -13.63 -7.77
N LEU A 273 -2.10 -12.99 -7.28
CA LEU A 273 -0.85 -13.64 -6.85
C LEU A 273 -0.96 -14.41 -5.51
N GLY A 274 -2.17 -14.62 -4.99
CA GLY A 274 -2.42 -15.33 -3.74
C GLY A 274 -2.15 -14.50 -2.47
N GLY A 275 -1.89 -13.20 -2.60
CA GLY A 275 -1.74 -12.31 -1.45
C GLY A 275 -3.07 -12.09 -0.71
N ARG A 276 -3.00 -11.97 0.61
CA ARG A 276 -4.14 -11.48 1.41
C ARG A 276 -4.14 -9.96 1.34
N VAL A 277 -5.25 -9.40 0.88
CA VAL A 277 -5.33 -7.98 0.53
C VAL A 277 -6.43 -7.29 1.33
N ARG A 278 -6.13 -6.07 1.74
CA ARG A 278 -7.10 -5.09 2.22
C ARG A 278 -7.09 -3.87 1.32
N TRP A 279 -8.27 -3.42 0.95
CA TRP A 279 -8.50 -2.12 0.34
C TRP A 279 -8.76 -1.10 1.45
N VAL A 280 -7.89 -0.10 1.57
CA VAL A 280 -7.97 0.90 2.64
C VAL A 280 -8.63 2.17 2.12
N TRP A 281 -9.72 2.54 2.76
CA TRP A 281 -10.42 3.79 2.52
C TRP A 281 -10.01 4.84 3.54
N ASN A 282 -9.71 6.04 3.06
CA ASN A 282 -9.56 7.21 3.89
C ASN A 282 -10.64 8.26 3.59
N SER A 283 -11.13 8.90 4.65
CA SER A 283 -12.22 9.89 4.61
C SER A 283 -11.93 11.17 3.84
N GLU A 284 -10.66 11.48 3.59
CA GLU A 284 -10.18 12.66 2.89
C GLU A 284 -9.91 12.40 1.40
N ASP A 285 -10.61 11.41 0.81
CA ASP A 285 -10.59 11.03 -0.61
C ASP A 285 -9.28 10.35 -1.09
N TYR A 286 -8.58 9.69 -0.16
CA TYR A 286 -7.45 8.81 -0.46
C TYR A 286 -7.83 7.34 -0.31
N VAL A 287 -7.18 6.49 -1.09
CA VAL A 287 -7.30 5.03 -0.98
C VAL A 287 -5.97 4.38 -1.33
N TRP A 288 -5.68 3.24 -0.71
CA TRP A 288 -4.45 2.46 -0.96
C TRP A 288 -4.67 1.00 -0.57
N THR A 289 -3.60 0.21 -0.61
CA THR A 289 -3.65 -1.24 -0.37
C THR A 289 -2.89 -1.59 0.91
N GLU A 290 -3.36 -2.58 1.65
CA GLU A 290 -2.54 -3.31 2.64
C GLU A 290 -2.43 -4.77 2.20
N VAL A 291 -1.24 -5.35 2.32
CA VAL A 291 -1.00 -6.77 2.06
C VAL A 291 -0.48 -7.44 3.33
N TYR A 292 -0.96 -8.64 3.64
CA TYR A 292 -0.45 -9.37 4.81
C TYR A 292 0.87 -10.06 4.47
N SER A 293 1.93 -9.71 5.20
CA SER A 293 3.21 -10.42 5.13
C SER A 293 3.19 -11.59 6.12
N GLU A 294 3.23 -12.81 5.61
CA GLU A 294 3.35 -14.02 6.45
C GLU A 294 4.70 -14.06 7.18
N HIS A 295 5.75 -13.50 6.56
CA HIS A 295 7.09 -13.41 7.12
C HIS A 295 7.16 -12.48 8.32
N GLN A 296 6.61 -11.27 8.18
CA GLN A 296 6.54 -10.27 9.25
C GLN A 296 5.36 -10.47 10.20
N ARG A 297 4.42 -11.34 9.85
CA ARG A 297 3.17 -11.63 10.59
C ARG A 297 2.35 -10.38 10.89
N ARG A 298 2.24 -9.46 9.92
CA ARG A 298 1.46 -8.23 10.03
C ARG A 298 1.00 -7.72 8.67
N TRP A 299 0.08 -6.78 8.70
CA TRP A 299 -0.31 -6.01 7.52
C TRP A 299 0.77 -4.98 7.17
N VAL A 300 1.07 -4.90 5.88
CA VAL A 300 2.07 -4.01 5.28
C VAL A 300 1.35 -3.01 4.40
N HIS A 301 1.64 -1.73 4.61
CA HIS A 301 1.12 -0.65 3.77
C HIS A 301 1.75 -0.70 2.38
N VAL A 302 0.93 -0.59 1.33
CA VAL A 302 1.37 -0.53 -0.06
C VAL A 302 0.60 0.56 -0.81
N ASP A 303 1.32 1.56 -1.31
CA ASP A 303 0.77 2.59 -2.18
C ASP A 303 1.28 2.40 -3.60
N ALA A 304 0.41 1.90 -4.47
CA ALA A 304 0.72 1.64 -5.88
C ALA A 304 1.02 2.92 -6.67
N CYS A 305 0.32 4.02 -6.33
CA CYS A 305 0.48 5.29 -7.03
C CYS A 305 1.86 5.87 -6.74
N GLU A 306 2.32 5.78 -5.49
CA GLU A 306 3.63 6.29 -5.08
C GLU A 306 4.76 5.28 -5.26
N GLY A 307 4.45 3.99 -5.42
CA GLY A 307 5.45 2.91 -5.42
C GLY A 307 6.02 2.67 -4.01
N ALA A 308 5.26 3.03 -2.98
CA ALA A 308 5.71 2.99 -1.59
C ALA A 308 5.41 1.63 -0.96
N TRP A 309 6.42 1.04 -0.33
CA TRP A 309 6.33 -0.22 0.43
C TRP A 309 6.62 0.05 1.91
N ASP A 310 5.68 -0.34 2.78
CA ASP A 310 5.76 -0.23 4.24
C ASP A 310 6.04 1.18 4.80
N GLN A 311 5.52 2.20 4.12
CA GLN A 311 5.64 3.61 4.54
C GLN A 311 4.31 4.24 5.00
N PRO A 312 3.67 3.75 6.07
CA PRO A 312 2.34 4.26 6.48
C PRO A 312 2.35 5.72 6.96
N ARG A 313 3.53 6.30 7.24
CA ARG A 313 3.69 7.70 7.66
C ARG A 313 3.80 8.68 6.49
N LEU A 314 3.81 8.18 5.26
CA LEU A 314 3.94 8.99 4.03
C LEU A 314 2.91 10.12 3.98
N TYR A 315 1.65 9.83 4.26
CA TYR A 315 0.55 10.79 4.12
C TYR A 315 0.59 11.91 5.16
N THR A 316 0.90 11.55 6.41
CA THR A 316 0.83 12.49 7.54
C THR A 316 2.15 13.21 7.74
N GLU A 317 3.23 12.46 7.98
CA GLU A 317 4.56 13.03 8.22
C GLU A 317 5.24 13.45 6.93
N GLY A 318 5.04 12.72 5.82
CA GLY A 318 5.63 13.07 4.53
C GLY A 318 4.92 14.22 3.82
N TRP A 319 3.59 14.15 3.67
CA TRP A 319 2.80 15.14 2.93
C TRP A 319 2.12 16.20 3.81
N GLY A 320 2.23 16.11 5.14
CA GLY A 320 1.59 17.04 6.06
C GLY A 320 0.07 16.94 6.08
N ARG A 321 -0.53 15.83 5.64
CA ARG A 321 -1.99 15.67 5.62
C ARG A 321 -2.52 15.39 7.02
N LYS A 322 -3.72 15.92 7.30
CA LYS A 322 -4.51 15.53 8.47
C LYS A 322 -5.57 14.53 8.04
N LEU A 323 -5.65 13.39 8.72
CA LEU A 323 -6.55 12.29 8.38
C LEU A 323 -7.47 11.97 9.56
N SER A 324 -8.75 11.67 9.31
CA SER A 324 -9.71 11.32 10.37
C SER A 324 -9.97 9.82 10.47
N TYR A 325 -10.47 9.19 9.40
CA TYR A 325 -10.76 7.76 9.36
C TYR A 325 -9.94 7.08 8.26
N CYS A 326 -9.20 6.03 8.62
CA CYS A 326 -8.64 5.06 7.68
C CYS A 326 -9.20 3.67 8.02
N ILE A 327 -10.11 3.16 7.19
CA ILE A 327 -10.78 1.88 7.41
C ILE A 327 -10.33 0.90 6.33
N ALA A 328 -9.75 -0.22 6.75
CA ALA A 328 -9.32 -1.28 5.87
C ALA A 328 -10.42 -2.34 5.71
N PHE A 329 -10.68 -2.77 4.48
CA PHE A 329 -11.66 -3.80 4.16
C PHE A 329 -10.99 -4.97 3.44
N SER A 330 -11.29 -6.21 3.84
CA SER A 330 -10.91 -7.43 3.11
C SER A 330 -12.08 -8.41 3.06
N ILE A 331 -11.84 -9.57 2.44
CA ILE A 331 -12.76 -10.70 2.51
C ILE A 331 -12.97 -11.21 3.94
N ASP A 332 -11.99 -10.99 4.83
CA ASP A 332 -12.02 -11.43 6.22
C ASP A 332 -12.79 -10.46 7.13
N GLY A 333 -13.11 -9.23 6.69
CA GLY A 333 -13.78 -8.23 7.52
C GLY A 333 -13.34 -6.80 7.28
N ALA A 334 -13.49 -5.97 8.31
CA ALA A 334 -13.04 -4.58 8.31
C ALA A 334 -12.20 -4.30 9.56
N THR A 335 -11.29 -3.32 9.52
CA THR A 335 -10.51 -2.86 10.68
C THR A 335 -10.31 -1.36 10.60
N ASP A 336 -10.49 -0.65 11.72
CA ASP A 336 -10.02 0.74 11.82
C ASP A 336 -8.49 0.75 11.98
N VAL A 337 -7.81 1.12 10.90
CA VAL A 337 -6.35 1.17 10.79
C VAL A 337 -5.83 2.60 10.93
N THR A 338 -6.66 3.56 11.36
CA THR A 338 -6.27 4.98 11.49
C THR A 338 -4.97 5.16 12.28
N ARG A 339 -4.78 4.41 13.37
CA ARG A 339 -3.57 4.45 14.23
C ARG A 339 -2.29 4.01 13.50
N ARG A 340 -2.42 3.28 12.38
CA ARG A 340 -1.29 2.92 11.50
C ARG A 340 -0.75 4.15 10.77
N TYR A 341 -1.65 5.01 10.29
CA TYR A 341 -1.35 6.16 9.43
C TYR A 341 -1.26 7.49 10.20
N VAL A 342 -1.94 7.58 11.34
CA VAL A 342 -1.99 8.75 12.21
C VAL A 342 -1.36 8.39 13.56
N ARG A 343 -0.04 8.55 13.66
CA ARG A 343 0.74 8.25 14.88
C ARG A 343 0.50 9.23 16.01
N SER A 344 0.35 10.52 15.69
CA SER A 344 0.00 11.58 16.63
C SER A 344 -1.35 12.20 16.23
N PRO A 345 -2.47 11.78 16.86
CA PRO A 345 -3.78 12.36 16.59
C PRO A 345 -3.86 13.87 16.88
N VAL A 346 -2.99 14.39 17.75
CA VAL A 346 -2.91 15.83 18.05
C VAL A 346 -2.33 16.61 16.87
N LYS A 347 -1.26 16.10 16.26
CA LYS A 347 -0.57 16.78 15.15
C LYS A 347 -1.23 16.50 13.80
N HIS A 348 -1.57 15.25 13.54
CA HIS A 348 -1.98 14.75 12.21
C HIS A 348 -3.42 14.24 12.16
N GLY A 349 -4.18 14.28 13.27
CA GLY A 349 -5.57 13.87 13.29
C GLY A 349 -6.49 14.97 12.77
N ALA A 350 -7.35 14.63 11.82
CA ALA A 350 -8.54 15.43 11.51
C ALA A 350 -9.71 15.01 12.44
N PRO A 351 -10.72 15.87 12.64
CA PRO A 351 -11.84 15.57 13.53
C PRO A 351 -12.58 14.28 13.13
N ARG A 352 -12.77 13.38 14.10
CA ARG A 352 -13.55 12.14 13.96
C ARG A 352 -14.98 12.36 14.46
N ASN A 353 -15.74 13.13 13.71
CA ASN A 353 -17.10 13.56 14.07
C ASN A 353 -18.18 13.04 13.10
N ARG A 354 -17.86 12.03 12.27
CA ARG A 354 -18.87 11.39 11.41
C ARG A 354 -19.81 10.50 12.21
N VAL A 355 -19.28 9.81 13.23
CA VAL A 355 -20.01 8.96 14.19
C VAL A 355 -19.27 8.91 15.53
N PRO A 356 -19.96 8.63 16.65
CA PRO A 356 -19.32 8.25 17.90
C PRO A 356 -18.42 7.01 17.74
N GLU A 357 -17.32 6.92 18.49
CA GLU A 357 -16.35 5.84 18.37
C GLU A 357 -16.96 4.48 18.72
N GLU A 358 -17.86 4.42 19.70
CA GLU A 358 -18.62 3.23 20.07
C GLU A 358 -19.48 2.68 18.92
N VAL A 359 -20.03 3.58 18.10
CA VAL A 359 -20.82 3.22 16.92
C VAL A 359 -19.91 2.73 15.80
N LEU A 360 -18.76 3.36 15.59
CA LEU A 360 -17.77 2.88 14.62
C LEU A 360 -17.31 1.45 14.96
N VAL A 361 -16.93 1.20 16.22
CA VAL A 361 -16.49 -0.14 16.66
C VAL A 361 -17.60 -1.17 16.43
N TRP A 362 -18.86 -0.82 16.70
CA TRP A 362 -19.99 -1.70 16.41
C TRP A 362 -20.12 -2.01 14.91
N ILE A 363 -20.04 -1.01 14.03
CA ILE A 363 -20.13 -1.21 12.57
C ILE A 363 -19.00 -2.12 12.08
N ILE A 364 -17.77 -1.92 12.57
CA ILE A 364 -16.62 -2.77 12.24
C ILE A 364 -16.86 -4.21 12.69
N HIS A 365 -17.36 -4.44 13.91
CA HIS A 365 -17.71 -5.77 14.40
C HIS A 365 -18.83 -6.42 13.58
N GLU A 366 -19.83 -5.64 13.17
CA GLU A 366 -20.92 -6.12 12.32
C GLU A 366 -20.40 -6.61 10.96
N ILE A 367 -19.53 -5.83 10.30
CA ILE A 367 -18.91 -6.23 9.03
C ILE A 367 -18.03 -7.46 9.21
N ARG A 368 -17.19 -7.51 10.25
CA ARG A 368 -16.36 -8.68 10.57
C ARG A 368 -17.22 -9.94 10.78
N LYS A 369 -18.28 -9.83 11.59
CA LYS A 369 -19.20 -10.94 11.85
C LYS A 369 -19.81 -11.47 10.54
N LYS A 370 -20.35 -10.57 9.72
CA LYS A 370 -20.93 -10.92 8.41
C LYS A 370 -19.95 -11.63 7.48
N ARG A 371 -18.66 -11.26 7.50
CA ARG A 371 -17.63 -11.90 6.67
C ARG A 371 -17.18 -13.26 7.19
N ARG A 372 -17.24 -13.47 8.51
CA ARG A 372 -16.68 -14.65 9.17
C ARG A 372 -17.72 -15.69 9.58
N GLU A 373 -19.02 -15.38 9.50
CA GLU A 373 -20.10 -16.27 9.97
C GLU A 373 -20.16 -17.61 9.26
N SER A 374 -19.78 -17.67 7.97
CA SER A 374 -19.72 -18.89 7.17
C SER A 374 -18.37 -19.61 7.21
N MET A 375 -17.36 -19.06 7.88
CA MET A 375 -16.01 -19.65 7.95
C MET A 375 -15.92 -20.79 8.96
N SER A 376 -14.95 -21.68 8.79
CA SER A 376 -14.66 -22.75 9.76
C SER A 376 -14.28 -22.18 11.13
N LYS A 377 -14.57 -22.90 12.22
CA LYS A 377 -14.16 -22.49 13.58
C LYS A 377 -12.63 -22.34 13.69
N THR A 378 -11.87 -23.11 12.93
CA THR A 378 -10.41 -23.03 12.88
C THR A 378 -9.96 -21.69 12.28
N ASP A 379 -10.55 -21.29 11.15
CA ASP A 379 -10.23 -20.02 10.50
C ASP A 379 -10.68 -18.82 11.34
N GLN A 380 -11.86 -18.88 11.94
CA GLN A 380 -12.33 -17.84 12.85
C GLN A 380 -11.34 -17.62 14.01
N ARG A 381 -10.86 -18.71 14.64
CA ARG A 381 -9.86 -18.64 15.71
C ARG A 381 -8.52 -18.10 15.23
N ARG A 382 -8.07 -18.47 14.03
CA ARG A 382 -6.84 -17.94 13.43
C ARG A 382 -6.95 -16.42 13.22
N LEU A 383 -8.02 -15.96 12.58
CA LEU A 383 -8.26 -14.54 12.32
C LEU A 383 -8.41 -13.72 13.60
N MET A 384 -9.05 -14.26 14.65
CA MET A 384 -9.11 -13.58 15.96
C MET A 384 -7.72 -13.33 16.55
N LYS A 385 -6.81 -14.32 16.46
CA LYS A 385 -5.42 -14.14 16.95
C LYS A 385 -4.65 -13.11 16.11
N GLU A 386 -4.92 -13.02 14.81
CA GLU A 386 -4.34 -12.00 13.93
C GLU A 386 -4.87 -10.60 14.26
N ASP A 387 -6.18 -10.45 14.49
CA ASP A 387 -6.80 -9.19 14.92
C ASP A 387 -6.22 -8.71 16.26
N GLU A 388 -6.05 -9.62 17.23
CA GLU A 388 -5.44 -9.29 18.53
C GLU A 388 -3.98 -8.82 18.39
N ARG A 389 -3.23 -9.42 17.45
CA ARG A 389 -1.85 -9.02 17.16
C ARG A 389 -1.81 -7.64 16.53
N GLU A 390 -2.68 -7.39 15.56
CA GLU A 390 -2.82 -6.08 14.92
C GLU A 390 -3.24 -5.02 15.95
N GLU A 391 -4.18 -5.32 16.84
CA GLU A 391 -4.58 -4.37 17.89
C GLU A 391 -3.41 -4.01 18.83
N LYS A 392 -2.58 -4.99 19.21
CA LYS A 392 -1.36 -4.74 20.00
C LYS A 392 -0.37 -3.85 19.25
N GLU A 393 -0.17 -4.12 17.96
CA GLU A 393 0.67 -3.31 17.07
C GLU A 393 0.16 -1.85 17.00
N LEU A 394 -1.14 -1.67 16.74
CA LEU A 394 -1.79 -0.35 16.65
C LEU A 394 -1.70 0.45 17.96
N ARG A 395 -1.81 -0.21 19.11
CA ARG A 395 -1.59 0.41 20.42
C ARG A 395 -0.14 0.80 20.65
N ALA A 396 0.80 -0.07 20.29
CA ALA A 396 2.24 0.19 20.46
C ALA A 396 2.67 1.45 19.69
N TYR A 397 2.11 1.67 18.51
CA TYR A 397 2.37 2.87 17.72
C TYR A 397 1.91 4.16 18.40
N MET A 398 0.73 4.17 19.01
CA MET A 398 0.27 5.32 19.79
C MET A 398 1.12 5.53 21.04
N ALA A 399 1.44 4.45 21.75
CA ALA A 399 2.25 4.52 22.97
C ALA A 399 3.65 5.08 22.67
N SER A 400 4.28 4.64 21.56
CA SER A 400 5.58 5.17 21.11
C SER A 400 5.51 6.66 20.77
N ALA A 401 4.47 7.10 20.06
CA ALA A 401 4.28 8.51 19.74
C ALA A 401 4.08 9.38 21.01
N LEU A 402 3.29 8.91 21.97
CA LEU A 402 3.08 9.58 23.26
C LEU A 402 4.38 9.63 24.07
N ALA A 403 5.14 8.54 24.12
CA ALA A 403 6.43 8.50 24.82
C ALA A 403 7.44 9.48 24.20
N ALA A 404 7.49 9.58 22.88
CA ALA A 404 8.32 10.56 22.19
C ALA A 404 7.88 12.01 22.49
N GLU A 405 6.58 12.28 22.57
CA GLU A 405 6.07 13.60 22.97
C GLU A 405 6.44 13.95 24.42
N ILE A 406 6.32 13.01 25.36
CA ILE A 406 6.71 13.21 26.76
C ILE A 406 8.21 13.47 26.91
N ASN A 407 9.06 12.70 26.21
CA ASN A 407 10.52 12.89 26.27
C ASN A 407 10.96 14.27 25.76
N ASN A 408 10.20 14.87 24.83
CA ASN A 408 10.48 16.22 24.34
C ASN A 408 10.02 17.34 25.30
N LEU A 409 9.18 17.03 26.29
CA LEU A 409 8.68 17.98 27.29
C LEU A 409 9.56 18.03 28.54
N ILE A 410 10.39 17.02 28.80
CA ILE A 410 11.30 16.99 29.95
C ILE A 410 12.50 17.89 29.61
N PRO A 411 12.73 19.01 30.33
CA PRO A 411 13.91 19.83 30.13
C PRO A 411 15.16 18.96 30.35
N ARG A 412 16.06 18.92 29.37
CA ARG A 412 17.43 18.47 29.62
C ARG A 412 18.05 19.47 30.58
N GLU A 413 17.95 19.21 31.89
CA GLU A 413 18.77 19.90 32.87
C GLU A 413 20.22 19.68 32.44
N GLN A 414 20.84 20.78 32.03
CA GLN A 414 22.28 20.85 31.88
C GLN A 414 22.86 20.58 33.26
N THR A 415 23.22 19.33 33.52
CA THR A 415 24.14 19.02 34.60
C THR A 415 25.47 19.63 34.20
N SER A 416 25.69 20.88 34.62
CA SER A 416 27.02 21.47 34.81
C SER A 416 27.72 20.67 35.92
N GLY A 417 28.12 19.45 35.61
CA GLY A 417 28.95 18.59 36.44
C GLY A 417 30.40 18.71 36.00
N ARG A 418 31.26 19.10 36.95
CA ARG A 418 32.72 19.28 36.87
C ARG A 418 33.45 18.39 35.83
N PRO A 419 34.46 18.93 35.11
CA PRO A 419 35.41 18.10 34.37
C PRO A 419 36.39 17.50 35.38
N GLY A 420 36.28 16.19 35.64
CA GLY A 420 37.23 15.49 36.49
C GLY A 420 36.76 14.09 36.81
N GLU A 421 37.42 13.10 36.19
CA GLU A 421 37.39 11.68 36.55
C GLU A 421 36.05 10.94 36.32
N GLN A 422 35.89 10.29 35.18
CA GLN A 422 35.47 8.87 35.17
C GLN A 422 35.68 8.17 33.83
N LYS A 423 36.25 6.97 33.97
CA LYS A 423 36.66 5.98 32.96
C LYS A 423 35.70 5.81 31.77
N THR A 424 36.28 5.79 30.59
CA THR A 424 35.74 5.30 29.31
C THR A 424 35.45 3.80 29.35
N PRO A 425 34.23 3.36 28.98
CA PRO A 425 33.99 2.07 28.34
C PRO A 425 33.80 2.26 26.83
N ALA A 426 34.32 1.32 26.06
CA ALA A 426 34.40 1.32 24.61
C ALA A 426 33.07 1.67 23.89
N SER A 427 33.19 2.58 22.92
CA SER A 427 32.15 3.03 21.99
C SER A 427 31.86 1.95 20.93
N MET A 428 30.65 1.40 20.92
CA MET A 428 29.99 0.95 19.68
C MET A 428 29.03 2.07 19.26
N GLN A 429 29.40 2.80 18.22
CA GLN A 429 28.58 3.82 17.56
C GLN A 429 27.83 3.14 16.40
N ASP A 430 26.51 2.99 16.56
CA ASP A 430 25.59 2.88 15.43
C ASP A 430 25.09 4.29 15.09
N THR A 431 25.64 4.88 14.03
CA THR A 431 25.16 6.11 13.40
C THR A 431 24.23 5.79 12.23
N PRO A 432 23.03 6.40 12.14
CA PRO A 432 22.18 6.27 10.96
C PRO A 432 22.71 7.12 9.81
N VAL A 433 22.79 6.50 8.64
CA VAL A 433 23.39 7.04 7.41
C VAL A 433 22.36 7.89 6.66
N ASP A 434 22.54 9.21 6.67
CA ASP A 434 21.99 10.15 5.69
C ASP A 434 23.12 10.52 4.70
N TRP A 435 23.00 10.13 3.43
CA TRP A 435 23.86 10.63 2.35
C TRP A 435 23.01 11.39 1.34
N VAL A 436 23.08 12.73 1.39
CA VAL A 436 22.77 13.61 0.27
C VAL A 436 23.90 14.63 0.11
N ALA A 437 24.56 14.56 -1.04
CA ALA A 437 25.28 15.60 -1.77
C ALA A 437 26.48 16.31 -1.11
N ALA A 438 27.68 16.03 -1.66
CA ALA A 438 28.62 17.07 -2.12
C ALA A 438 29.84 16.42 -2.82
N GLN A 439 29.89 16.49 -4.15
CA GLN A 439 31.14 16.44 -4.90
C GLN A 439 31.44 17.88 -5.34
N GLN A 440 32.52 18.48 -4.83
CA GLN A 440 33.45 19.35 -5.56
C GLN A 440 34.50 19.99 -4.64
N MET A 441 35.75 19.99 -5.13
CA MET A 441 36.95 20.71 -4.67
C MET A 441 37.65 20.11 -3.43
N GLY A 442 38.97 19.89 -3.39
CA GLY A 442 40.08 20.42 -4.16
C GLY A 442 41.43 19.80 -3.70
N PRO A 443 42.59 20.35 -4.14
CA PRO A 443 43.76 19.57 -4.59
C PRO A 443 45.02 19.69 -3.70
N GLY A 444 46.07 18.91 -4.02
CA GLY A 444 47.44 19.19 -3.53
C GLY A 444 48.53 18.21 -3.99
N GLN A 445 49.39 18.71 -4.90
CA GLN A 445 50.89 18.63 -4.99
C GLN A 445 51.59 17.27 -4.70
N SER A 446 52.53 16.74 -5.50
CA SER A 446 53.81 17.30 -6.02
C SER A 446 54.43 16.25 -6.97
N GLY A 447 54.96 16.55 -8.17
CA GLY A 447 56.33 17.01 -8.44
C GLY A 447 56.89 16.35 -9.74
N PRO A 448 57.89 16.94 -10.44
CA PRO A 448 58.07 16.77 -11.90
C PRO A 448 59.40 16.12 -12.36
N ASP A 449 59.44 15.54 -13.57
CA ASP A 449 60.64 15.47 -14.45
C ASP A 449 60.23 15.03 -15.88
N ARG A 450 60.46 15.86 -16.92
CA ARG A 450 61.45 15.72 -18.03
C ARG A 450 61.33 14.38 -18.80
N SER A 451 61.28 14.28 -20.14
CA SER A 451 61.84 15.11 -21.22
C SER A 451 61.50 14.47 -22.59
N GLN A 452 61.43 15.32 -23.67
CA GLN A 452 61.72 15.04 -25.11
C GLN A 452 60.86 13.99 -25.82
N ASP A 453 60.58 13.99 -27.14
CA ASP A 453 60.73 14.78 -28.38
C ASP A 453 59.88 13.92 -29.36
N GLY A 454 59.20 14.33 -30.41
CA GLY A 454 59.10 15.54 -31.20
C GLY A 454 58.21 15.22 -32.42
N ARG A 455 57.79 16.29 -33.10
CA ARG A 455 57.02 16.37 -34.35
C ARG A 455 55.56 15.94 -34.34
#